data_AF-A0ABD1NDG7-F1
#
_entry.id   AF-A0ABD1NDG7-F1
#
_cell.length_a   1.000
_cell.length_b   1.000
_cell.length_c   1.000
_cell.angle_alpha   90.00
_cell.angle_beta   90.00
_cell.angle_gamma   90.00
#
_symmetry.space_group_name_H-M   'P 1'
#
loop_
_entity.id
_entity.type
_entity.pdbx_description
1 polymer ?
#
loop_
_entity_poly.entity_id
_entity_poly.type
_entity_poly.pdbx_seq_one_letter_code
_entity_poly.pdbx_strand_id
1 'polypeptide(L)'
;MRISWITNNPTPAKVSYDLSLSASALFAIGNTSSYRYLIYKSGEVHNVTTPSRFPIKFAVVAYSVRWHMPFEESGSNSYLYYSFNVVGVHIIMLGSYTDFDSSSPQYKWLQRDLGNVKRAKTH
;
A
#
# COMPACT_ATOMS: atom_id res chain seq x y z
N MET A 1 -8.41 2.62 -7.89
CA MET A 1 -9.17 2.61 -6.61
C MET A 1 -10.30 3.63 -6.74
N ARG A 2 -11.46 3.43 -6.11
CA ARG A 2 -12.59 4.38 -6.16
C ARG A 2 -12.82 4.97 -4.77
N ILE A 3 -12.97 6.29 -4.69
CA ILE A 3 -13.20 7.03 -3.45
C ILE A 3 -14.50 7.82 -3.62
N SER A 4 -15.39 7.72 -2.63
CA SER A 4 -16.70 8.39 -2.65
C SER A 4 -17.01 9.05 -1.32
N TRP A 5 -17.57 10.26 -1.34
CA TRP A 5 -18.01 11.00 -0.14
C TRP A 5 -19.19 11.94 -0.45
N ILE A 6 -19.92 12.36 0.58
CA ILE A 6 -21.11 13.21 0.45
C ILE A 6 -20.87 14.54 1.19
N THR A 7 -21.22 15.67 0.56
CA THR A 7 -21.21 16.99 1.21
C THR A 7 -22.57 17.67 1.07
N ASN A 8 -22.86 18.59 1.98
CA ASN A 8 -24.11 19.37 1.91
C ASN A 8 -24.02 20.54 0.91
N ASN A 9 -22.81 20.97 0.56
CA ASN A 9 -22.54 22.11 -0.32
C ASN A 9 -21.74 21.67 -1.54
N PRO A 10 -21.93 22.32 -2.71
CA PRO A 10 -21.21 21.98 -3.93
C PRO A 10 -19.71 22.21 -3.75
N THR A 11 -18.94 21.13 -3.86
CA THR A 11 -17.48 21.16 -3.81
C THR A 11 -16.89 20.37 -4.98
N PRO A 12 -15.66 20.69 -5.43
CA PRO A 12 -15.00 19.90 -6.46
C PRO A 12 -14.74 18.46 -6.00
N ALA A 13 -15.08 17.48 -6.83
CA ALA A 13 -14.71 16.07 -6.63
C ALA A 13 -13.22 15.87 -6.97
N LYS A 14 -12.33 16.32 -6.09
CA LYS A 14 -10.87 16.26 -6.27
C LYS A 14 -10.20 15.57 -5.08
N VAL A 15 -9.40 14.56 -5.36
CA VAL A 15 -8.56 13.88 -4.34
C VAL A 15 -7.10 14.12 -4.66
N SER A 16 -6.36 14.75 -3.75
CA SER A 16 -4.89 14.86 -3.78
C SER A 16 -4.26 13.71 -3.03
N TYR A 17 -3.20 13.11 -3.57
CA TYR A 17 -2.53 11.94 -2.96
C TYR A 17 -1.00 12.03 -2.99
N ASP A 18 -0.44 13.23 -2.92
CA ASP A 18 1.00 13.47 -3.00
C ASP A 18 1.75 13.29 -1.66
N LEU A 19 3.01 12.85 -1.75
CA LEU A 19 3.99 12.73 -0.66
C LEU A 19 5.41 13.22 -1.08
N SER A 20 5.60 13.90 -2.21
CA SER A 20 6.92 14.44 -2.61
C SER A 20 7.00 15.97 -2.57
N LEU A 21 8.13 16.49 -2.06
CA LEU A 21 8.55 17.89 -2.15
C LEU A 21 8.89 18.35 -3.59
N SER A 22 8.47 17.60 -4.63
CA SER A 22 8.77 17.93 -6.04
C SER A 22 7.49 18.18 -6.85
N ALA A 23 7.05 19.45 -6.83
CA ALA A 23 6.44 20.24 -7.91
C ALA A 23 5.38 19.66 -8.87
N SER A 24 4.75 18.50 -8.63
CA SER A 24 3.61 18.04 -9.43
C SER A 24 2.62 17.27 -8.58
N ALA A 25 1.75 18.01 -7.88
CA ALA A 25 0.68 17.46 -7.07
C ALA A 25 -0.14 16.45 -7.88
N LEU A 26 -0.03 15.16 -7.54
CA LEU A 26 -0.87 14.13 -8.13
C LEU A 26 -2.28 14.26 -7.54
N PHE A 27 -3.25 14.54 -8.42
CA PHE A 27 -4.65 14.61 -8.05
C PHE A 27 -5.51 13.81 -9.03
N ALA A 28 -6.58 13.24 -8.53
CA ALA A 28 -7.64 12.63 -9.33
C ALA A 28 -8.86 13.54 -9.29
N ILE A 29 -9.39 13.88 -10.46
CA ILE A 29 -10.69 14.55 -10.62
C ILE A 29 -11.72 13.47 -10.88
N GLY A 30 -12.85 13.57 -10.21
CA GLY A 30 -14.02 12.74 -10.45
C GLY A 30 -15.27 13.56 -10.72
N ASN A 31 -16.40 12.91 -10.58
CA ASN A 31 -17.70 13.49 -10.89
C ASN A 31 -18.51 13.70 -9.61
N THR A 32 -19.33 14.75 -9.60
CA THR A 32 -20.32 14.99 -8.55
C THR A 32 -21.71 14.67 -9.09
N SER A 33 -22.54 14.02 -8.28
CA SER A 33 -23.92 13.66 -8.59
C SER A 33 -24.77 13.81 -7.34
N SER A 34 -26.06 14.05 -7.46
CA SER A 34 -27.01 13.96 -6.35
C SER A 34 -28.23 13.12 -6.78
N TYR A 35 -28.90 12.51 -5.82
CA TYR A 35 -30.13 11.77 -6.10
C TYR A 35 -31.24 12.18 -5.14
N ARG A 36 -32.48 12.01 -5.62
CA ARG A 36 -33.69 12.33 -4.89
C ARG A 36 -34.61 11.12 -4.92
N TYR A 37 -35.03 10.67 -3.75
CA TYR A 37 -35.96 9.55 -3.61
C TYR A 37 -37.15 10.01 -2.77
N LEU A 38 -38.34 10.05 -3.38
CA LEU A 38 -39.55 10.61 -2.77
C LEU A 38 -39.30 12.03 -2.22
N ILE A 39 -39.35 12.19 -0.89
CA ILE A 39 -39.10 13.42 -0.15
C ILE A 39 -37.63 13.60 0.26
N TYR A 40 -36.80 12.56 0.16
CA TYR A 40 -35.39 12.61 0.49
C TYR A 40 -34.57 13.17 -0.67
N LYS A 41 -33.72 14.16 -0.37
CA LYS A 41 -32.66 14.64 -1.28
C LYS A 41 -31.32 14.33 -0.63
N SER A 42 -30.44 13.65 -1.36
CA SER A 42 -29.06 13.49 -0.93
C SER A 42 -28.34 14.84 -1.01
N GLY A 43 -27.25 14.97 -0.25
CA GLY A 43 -26.21 15.95 -0.56
C GLY A 43 -25.51 15.65 -1.89
N GLU A 44 -24.48 16.43 -2.19
CA GLU A 44 -23.61 16.25 -3.34
C GLU A 44 -22.70 15.04 -3.13
N VAL A 45 -22.87 14.00 -3.94
CA VAL A 45 -22.10 12.75 -3.92
C VAL A 45 -20.92 12.89 -4.88
N HIS A 46 -19.72 12.84 -4.34
CA HIS A 46 -18.47 12.93 -5.07
C HIS A 46 -17.98 11.51 -5.35
N ASN A 47 -17.61 11.23 -6.59
CA ASN A 47 -17.12 9.93 -7.04
C ASN A 47 -15.82 10.13 -7.81
N VAL A 48 -14.69 9.75 -7.21
CA VAL A 48 -13.37 9.90 -7.82
C VAL A 48 -12.76 8.52 -8.06
N THR A 49 -12.41 8.27 -9.32
CA THR A 49 -11.66 7.08 -9.72
C THR A 49 -10.19 7.47 -9.87
N THR A 50 -9.33 6.91 -9.02
CA THR A 50 -7.88 7.12 -9.19
C THR A 50 -7.37 6.31 -10.38
N PRO A 51 -6.50 6.89 -11.22
CA PRO A 51 -5.95 6.18 -12.38
C PRO A 51 -5.21 4.91 -11.95
N SER A 52 -5.28 3.86 -12.78
CA SER A 52 -4.62 2.57 -12.55
C SER A 52 -3.10 2.68 -12.45
N ARG A 53 -2.52 3.78 -12.97
CA ARG A 53 -1.14 4.19 -12.71
C ARG A 53 -1.01 4.86 -11.34
N PHE A 54 -1.57 4.22 -10.31
CA PHE A 54 -1.20 4.53 -8.94
C PHE A 54 0.18 3.90 -8.71
N PRO A 55 1.24 4.67 -8.46
CA PRO A 55 2.56 4.09 -8.33
C PRO A 55 2.56 3.12 -7.15
N ILE A 56 3.08 1.91 -7.36
CA ILE A 56 3.29 0.90 -6.29
C ILE A 56 4.01 1.55 -5.10
N LYS A 57 4.89 2.52 -5.35
CA LYS A 57 5.53 3.36 -4.31
C LYS A 57 4.55 3.95 -3.30
N PHE A 58 3.40 4.47 -3.72
CA PHE A 58 2.40 5.05 -2.79
C PHE A 58 1.70 3.99 -1.97
N ALA A 59 1.36 2.84 -2.56
CA ALA A 59 0.76 1.73 -1.83
C ALA A 59 1.72 1.20 -0.76
N VAL A 60 3.01 1.10 -1.08
CA VAL A 60 4.06 0.67 -0.14
C VAL A 60 4.23 1.68 1.00
N VAL A 61 4.22 2.99 0.71
CA VAL A 61 4.34 4.03 1.76
C VAL A 61 3.11 4.06 2.67
N ALA A 62 1.90 4.00 2.12
CA ALA A 62 0.69 3.98 2.95
C ALA A 62 0.63 2.72 3.83
N TYR A 63 1.12 1.59 3.30
CA TYR A 63 1.22 0.34 4.05
C TYR A 63 2.26 0.43 5.18
N SER A 64 3.46 0.92 4.88
CA SER A 64 4.56 1.01 5.87
C SER A 64 4.28 1.97 7.02
N VAL A 65 3.54 3.05 6.76
CA VAL A 65 3.13 4.01 7.81
C VAL A 65 2.07 3.41 8.74
N ARG A 66 1.26 2.47 8.27
CA ARG A 66 0.20 1.83 9.08
C ARG A 66 0.68 0.58 9.80
N TRP A 67 1.61 -0.15 9.19
CA TRP A 67 2.08 -1.43 9.67
C TRP A 67 3.60 -1.43 9.70
N HIS A 68 4.16 -1.32 10.90
CA HIS A 68 5.60 -1.44 11.12
C HIS A 68 6.01 -2.92 10.99
N MET A 69 6.82 -3.18 9.97
CA MET A 69 7.34 -4.52 9.67
C MET A 69 8.84 -4.59 9.98
N PRO A 70 9.34 -5.71 10.53
CA PRO A 70 10.74 -5.85 10.96
C PRO A 70 11.69 -6.17 9.78
N PHE A 71 11.67 -5.33 8.75
CA PHE A 71 12.48 -5.58 7.55
C PHE A 71 13.97 -5.33 7.78
N GLU A 72 14.32 -4.34 8.61
CA GLU A 72 15.73 -4.04 8.94
C GLU A 72 16.35 -5.16 9.79
N GLU A 73 15.62 -5.67 10.78
CA GLU A 73 16.03 -6.76 11.65
C GLU A 73 16.22 -8.08 10.89
N SER A 74 15.46 -8.26 9.81
CA SER A 74 15.62 -9.39 8.88
C SER A 74 16.77 -9.22 7.88
N GLY A 75 17.46 -8.08 7.87
CA GLY A 75 18.50 -7.76 6.91
C GLY A 75 17.99 -7.58 5.46
N SER A 76 16.69 -7.28 5.33
CA SER A 76 16.06 -6.88 4.09
C SER A 76 16.26 -5.38 3.85
N ASN A 77 16.31 -4.98 2.59
CA ASN A 77 16.38 -3.58 2.14
C ASN A 77 15.02 -3.02 1.71
N SER A 78 13.91 -3.75 1.93
CA SER A 78 12.58 -3.35 1.51
C SER A 78 11.49 -3.81 2.47
N TYR A 79 10.47 -2.95 2.66
CA TYR A 79 9.26 -3.26 3.41
C TYR A 79 8.43 -4.41 2.80
N LEU A 80 8.70 -4.77 1.54
CA LEU A 80 7.93 -5.77 0.79
C LEU A 80 8.35 -7.21 1.05
N TYR A 81 9.49 -7.46 1.69
CA TYR A 81 9.92 -8.80 2.07
C TYR A 81 10.75 -8.72 3.35
N TYR A 82 10.46 -9.60 4.29
CA TYR A 82 11.13 -9.63 5.59
C TYR A 82 10.87 -10.98 6.27
N SER A 83 11.60 -11.26 7.34
CA SER A 83 11.42 -12.45 8.16
C SER A 83 11.48 -12.11 9.64
N PHE A 84 10.85 -12.93 10.48
CA PHE A 84 10.98 -12.81 11.93
C PHE A 84 10.73 -14.15 12.61
N ASN A 85 11.22 -14.27 13.84
CA ASN A 85 11.08 -15.48 14.65
C ASN A 85 10.06 -15.24 15.76
N VAL A 86 9.09 -16.13 15.90
CA VAL A 86 8.09 -16.11 16.97
C VAL A 86 7.82 -17.52 17.47
N VAL A 87 8.02 -17.78 18.76
CA VAL A 87 7.72 -19.06 19.45
C VAL A 87 8.20 -20.28 18.65
N GLY A 88 9.47 -20.31 18.24
CA GLY A 88 10.02 -21.44 17.49
C GLY A 88 9.50 -21.57 16.05
N VAL A 89 8.86 -20.54 15.49
CA VAL A 89 8.49 -20.49 14.08
C VAL A 89 9.25 -19.36 13.41
N HIS A 90 9.88 -19.67 12.28
CA HIS A 90 10.49 -18.69 11.41
C HIS A 90 9.50 -18.33 10.29
N ILE A 91 9.01 -17.10 10.30
CA ILE A 91 8.02 -16.60 9.35
C ILE A 91 8.73 -15.76 8.30
N ILE A 92 8.45 -16.03 7.02
CA ILE A 92 9.00 -15.30 5.88
C ILE A 92 7.85 -14.67 5.11
N MET A 93 7.93 -13.36 4.90
CA MET A 93 7.04 -12.57 4.05
C MET A 93 7.75 -12.29 2.72
N LEU A 94 7.09 -12.62 1.61
CA LEU A 94 7.59 -12.36 0.25
C LEU A 94 6.63 -11.42 -0.49
N GLY A 95 7.20 -10.40 -1.14
CA GLY A 95 6.44 -9.50 -2.00
C GLY A 95 6.35 -10.04 -3.41
N SER A 96 5.15 -10.16 -3.97
CA SER A 96 4.92 -10.50 -5.39
C SER A 96 4.99 -9.27 -6.32
N TYR A 97 5.05 -8.08 -5.75
CA TYR A 97 5.04 -6.79 -6.45
C TYR A 97 6.44 -6.18 -6.61
N THR A 98 7.48 -6.98 -6.41
CA THR A 98 8.89 -6.61 -6.59
C THR A 98 9.58 -7.71 -7.39
N ASP A 99 10.72 -7.40 -7.98
CA ASP A 99 11.46 -8.37 -8.78
C ASP A 99 11.91 -9.55 -7.90
N PHE A 100 11.60 -10.77 -8.35
CA PHE A 100 11.89 -12.02 -7.64
C PHE A 100 12.71 -13.01 -8.49
N ASP A 101 13.26 -12.56 -9.62
CA ASP A 101 14.16 -13.37 -10.43
C ASP A 101 15.46 -13.72 -9.68
N SER A 102 16.26 -14.65 -10.22
CA SER A 102 17.49 -15.11 -9.57
C SER A 102 18.55 -14.02 -9.34
N SER A 103 18.48 -12.91 -10.08
CA SER A 103 19.38 -11.77 -9.93
C SER A 103 18.87 -10.71 -8.95
N SER A 104 17.58 -10.78 -8.60
CA SER A 104 16.87 -9.80 -7.79
C SER A 104 17.40 -9.69 -6.35
N PRO A 105 17.23 -8.51 -5.71
CA PRO A 105 17.55 -8.33 -4.30
C PRO A 105 16.74 -9.26 -3.38
N GLN A 106 15.47 -9.50 -3.68
CA GLN A 106 14.60 -10.37 -2.88
C GLN A 106 15.10 -11.82 -2.89
N TYR A 107 15.47 -12.35 -4.06
CA TYR A 107 15.98 -13.72 -4.17
C TYR A 107 17.29 -13.90 -3.40
N LYS A 108 18.24 -12.96 -3.56
CA LYS A 108 19.52 -12.98 -2.84
C LYS A 108 19.35 -12.81 -1.33
N TRP A 109 18.37 -12.03 -0.89
CA TRP A 109 18.01 -11.93 0.51
C TRP A 109 17.43 -13.25 1.03
N LEU A 110 16.48 -13.84 0.32
CA LEU A 110 15.83 -15.10 0.71
C LEU A 110 16.83 -16.26 0.85
N GLN A 111 17.80 -16.37 -0.06
CA GLN A 111 18.85 -17.38 0.05
C GLN A 111 19.69 -17.22 1.32
N ARG A 112 20.02 -15.98 1.71
CA ARG A 112 20.76 -15.69 2.94
C ARG A 112 19.92 -15.97 4.18
N ASP A 113 18.65 -15.56 4.17
CA ASP A 113 17.72 -15.75 5.28
C ASP A 113 17.51 -17.25 5.56
N LEU A 114 17.20 -18.04 4.53
CA LEU A 114 17.06 -19.50 4.63
C LEU A 114 18.34 -20.20 5.12
N GLY A 115 19.52 -19.70 4.74
CA GLY A 115 20.80 -20.23 5.23
C GLY A 115 21.03 -19.99 6.73
N ASN A 116 20.40 -18.97 7.31
CA ASN A 116 20.51 -18.63 8.72
C ASN A 116 19.47 -19.36 9.61
N VAL A 117 18.48 -20.02 9.01
CA VAL A 117 17.41 -20.72 9.75
C VAL A 117 17.94 -21.98 10.43
N LYS A 118 17.97 -21.95 11.77
CA LYS A 118 18.35 -23.11 12.59
C LYS A 118 17.13 -23.97 12.93
N ARG A 119 16.89 -25.02 12.13
CA ARG A 119 15.73 -25.91 12.31
C ARG A 119 15.64 -26.60 13.67
N ALA A 120 16.74 -26.73 14.41
CA ALA A 120 16.76 -27.30 15.76
C ALA A 120 16.14 -26.39 16.84
N LYS A 121 16.01 -25.08 16.57
CA LYS A 121 15.35 -24.11 17.46
C LYS A 121 13.91 -23.80 17.05
N THR A 122 13.50 -24.26 15.88
CA THR A 122 12.12 -24.15 15.41
C THR A 122 11.41 -25.47 15.62
N HIS A 123 10.59 -25.55 16.67
CA HIS A 123 10.10 -26.80 17.24
C HIS A 123 8.58 -26.89 17.24
#